data_AF-A0A853CTL1-F1
#
_entry.id   AF-A0A853CTL1-F1
#
_cell.length_a   1.000
_cell.length_b   1.000
_cell.length_c   1.000
_cell.angle_alpha   90.00
_cell.angle_beta   90.00
_cell.angle_gamma   90.00
#
_symmetry.space_group_name_H-M   'P 1'
#
loop_
_entity.id
_entity.type
_entity.pdbx_description
1 polymer ?
#
loop_
_entity_poly.entity_id
_entity_poly.type
_entity_poly.pdbx_seq_one_letter_code
_entity_poly.pdbx_strand_id
1 'polypeptide(L)'
;MKPAQLSIPRHWIVWTVVLFALTFALGFAAKWIVALRFDSLDATVNALNSPLLDKVALLLDELDRPTVVAVILVIVFVILFFVRGWRLALGTVLVTGLGWLTTLVVKTVVAQPRPTTAGLTHLLHVNPATLSYPSGHVVFAAALVTALVMVCRGTLSRTIVIVVGALFVALVMWSRLYVGVHYGTDVVGGVLNGVAGVLLFAGLWNLVARRVFTGGGRRAAA
;
A
#
# COMPACT_ATOMS: atom_id res chain seq x y z
N MET A 1 -16.39 -6.58 25.84
CA MET A 1 -16.61 -6.44 24.37
C MET A 1 -15.28 -6.42 23.65
N LYS A 2 -15.14 -7.07 22.48
CA LYS A 2 -13.90 -7.00 21.69
C LYS A 2 -13.64 -5.54 21.24
N PRO A 3 -12.37 -5.09 21.24
CA PRO A 3 -12.02 -3.72 20.84
C PRO A 3 -12.45 -3.44 19.40
N ALA A 4 -12.78 -2.19 19.10
CA ALA A 4 -13.15 -1.74 17.75
C ALA A 4 -12.08 -0.85 17.11
N GLN A 5 -11.07 -0.45 17.87
CA GLN A 5 -10.09 0.55 17.46
C GLN A 5 -8.79 -0.11 17.03
N LEU A 6 -8.23 0.36 15.91
CA LEU A 6 -6.90 -0.02 15.44
C LEU A 6 -5.84 0.69 16.28
N SER A 7 -4.69 0.04 16.50
CA SER A 7 -3.61 0.72 17.20
C SER A 7 -2.82 1.62 16.27
N ILE A 8 -2.90 2.92 16.52
CA ILE A 8 -2.24 3.97 15.75
C ILE A 8 -1.33 4.84 16.64
N PRO A 9 -0.30 5.51 16.08
CA PRO A 9 0.50 6.50 16.80
C PRO A 9 -0.34 7.64 17.40
N ARG A 10 0.13 8.22 18.51
CA ARG A 10 -0.55 9.35 19.19
C ARG A 10 -0.73 10.56 18.27
N HIS A 11 0.32 10.92 17.53
CA HIS A 11 0.35 12.07 16.61
C HIS A 11 0.02 11.66 15.17
N TRP A 12 -0.97 10.80 14.97
CA TRP A 12 -1.29 10.24 13.65
C TRP A 12 -1.55 11.31 12.58
N ILE A 13 -2.18 12.43 12.92
CA ILE A 13 -2.45 13.54 11.98
C ILE A 13 -1.13 14.11 11.44
N VAL A 14 -0.18 14.42 12.32
CA VAL A 14 1.12 14.98 11.93
C VAL A 14 1.84 14.01 11.00
N TRP A 15 1.92 12.73 11.38
CA TRP A 15 2.56 11.72 10.56
C TRP A 15 1.87 11.49 9.21
N THR A 16 0.53 11.53 9.17
CA THR A 16 -0.22 11.47 7.91
C THR A 16 0.14 12.63 7.00
N VAL A 17 0.14 13.87 7.52
CA VAL A 17 0.49 15.07 6.74
C VAL A 17 1.92 14.98 6.23
N VAL A 18 2.87 14.61 7.10
CA VAL A 18 4.28 14.45 6.73
C VAL A 18 4.45 13.39 5.64
N LEU A 19 3.85 12.22 5.77
CA LEU A 19 4.00 11.14 4.79
C LEU A 19 3.37 11.47 3.44
N PHE A 20 2.20 12.13 3.41
CA PHE A 20 1.64 12.63 2.15
C PHE A 20 2.50 13.74 1.56
N ALA A 21 3.00 14.68 2.35
CA ALA A 21 3.90 15.72 1.87
C ALA A 21 5.17 15.12 1.24
N LEU A 22 5.79 14.12 1.88
CA LEU A 22 6.92 13.38 1.32
C LEU A 22 6.55 12.64 0.04
N THR A 23 5.37 12.02 -0.01
CA THR A 23 4.85 11.36 -1.21
C THR A 23 4.73 12.34 -2.38
N PHE A 24 4.12 13.50 -2.18
CA PHE A 24 3.99 14.50 -3.24
C PHE A 24 5.33 15.14 -3.60
N ALA A 25 6.17 15.48 -2.62
CA ALA A 25 7.48 16.06 -2.84
C ALA A 25 8.37 15.12 -3.67
N LEU A 26 8.39 13.82 -3.34
CA LEU A 26 9.14 12.81 -4.10
C LEU A 26 8.60 12.67 -5.53
N GLY A 27 7.28 12.60 -5.70
CA GLY A 27 6.66 12.47 -7.03
C GLY A 27 6.92 13.66 -7.93
N PHE A 28 6.79 14.89 -7.41
CA PHE A 28 7.11 16.08 -8.18
C PHE A 28 8.62 16.18 -8.46
N ALA A 29 9.47 15.87 -7.49
CA ALA A 29 10.92 15.84 -7.70
C ALA A 29 11.31 14.84 -8.80
N ALA A 30 10.79 13.61 -8.77
CA ALA A 30 11.04 12.60 -9.79
C ALA A 30 10.49 13.00 -11.18
N LYS A 31 9.36 13.71 -11.22
CA LYS A 31 8.79 14.24 -12.46
C LYS A 31 9.69 15.29 -13.10
N TRP A 32 10.29 16.19 -12.34
CA TRP A 32 11.09 17.29 -12.89
C TRP A 32 12.59 16.99 -13.00
N ILE A 33 13.12 16.13 -12.13
CA ILE A 33 14.54 15.78 -12.06
C ILE A 33 14.70 14.36 -12.59
N VAL A 34 15.02 14.22 -13.88
CA VAL A 34 15.15 12.92 -14.55
C VAL A 34 16.15 12.00 -13.86
N ALA A 35 17.24 12.55 -13.30
CA ALA A 35 18.24 11.78 -12.56
C ALA A 35 17.67 11.03 -11.33
N LEU A 36 16.54 11.49 -10.77
CA LEU A 36 15.88 10.80 -9.65
C LEU A 36 15.03 9.61 -10.07
N ARG A 37 14.84 9.37 -11.38
CA ARG A 37 14.03 8.26 -11.87
C ARG A 37 14.76 6.91 -11.84
N PHE A 38 16.09 6.92 -11.67
CA PHE A 38 16.92 5.71 -11.56
C PHE A 38 16.78 4.75 -12.76
N ASP A 39 16.64 5.27 -13.99
CA ASP A 39 16.38 4.47 -15.21
C ASP A 39 17.36 3.30 -15.42
N SER A 40 18.63 3.45 -15.01
CA SER A 40 19.65 2.39 -15.12
C SER A 40 19.42 1.22 -14.15
N LEU A 41 18.79 1.46 -13.00
CA LEU A 41 18.45 0.43 -12.03
C LEU A 41 17.38 -0.49 -12.62
N ASP A 42 16.34 0.08 -13.21
CA ASP A 42 15.21 -0.65 -13.77
C ASP A 42 15.68 -1.54 -14.94
N ALA A 43 16.53 -1.01 -15.83
CA ALA A 43 17.13 -1.78 -16.90
C ALA A 43 18.00 -2.94 -16.38
N THR A 44 18.80 -2.70 -15.34
CA THR A 44 19.66 -3.75 -14.74
C THR A 44 18.82 -4.86 -14.11
N VAL A 45 17.74 -4.51 -13.40
CA VAL A 45 16.85 -5.51 -12.78
C VAL A 45 16.07 -6.28 -13.85
N ASN A 46 15.60 -5.62 -14.91
CA ASN A 46 14.94 -6.25 -16.06
C ASN A 46 15.87 -7.24 -16.80
N ALA A 47 17.16 -6.91 -16.90
CA ALA A 47 18.15 -7.74 -17.58
C ALA A 47 18.45 -9.08 -16.87
N LEU A 48 18.05 -9.26 -15.60
CA LEU A 48 18.21 -10.53 -14.88
C LEU A 48 17.37 -11.69 -15.42
N ASN A 49 16.43 -11.39 -16.35
CA ASN A 49 15.43 -12.27 -16.95
C ASN A 49 15.56 -13.79 -16.70
N SER A 50 14.51 -14.42 -16.18
CA SER A 50 14.38 -15.89 -16.18
C SER A 50 12.91 -16.34 -16.13
N PRO A 51 12.57 -17.54 -16.66
CA PRO A 51 11.19 -18.00 -16.70
C PRO A 51 10.50 -18.07 -15.32
N LEU A 52 11.25 -18.35 -14.25
CA LEU A 52 10.71 -18.37 -12.89
C LEU A 52 10.42 -16.95 -12.38
N LEU A 53 11.39 -16.04 -12.56
CA LEU A 53 11.25 -14.64 -12.12
C LEU A 53 10.14 -13.93 -12.89
N ASP A 54 9.97 -14.22 -14.18
CA ASP A 54 8.87 -13.71 -15.01
C ASP A 54 7.51 -14.13 -14.46
N LYS A 55 7.34 -15.42 -14.14
CA LYS A 55 6.09 -15.92 -13.56
C LYS A 55 5.78 -15.27 -12.22
N VAL A 56 6.78 -15.11 -11.36
CA VAL A 56 6.61 -14.44 -10.06
C VAL A 56 6.22 -12.98 -10.27
N ALA A 57 6.90 -12.26 -11.18
CA ALA A 57 6.64 -10.86 -11.43
C ALA A 57 5.26 -10.61 -12.06
N LEU A 58 4.84 -11.46 -12.99
CA LEU A 58 3.51 -11.43 -13.61
C LEU A 58 2.41 -11.81 -12.61
N LEU A 59 2.63 -12.78 -11.73
CA LEU A 59 1.67 -13.09 -10.67
C LEU A 59 1.45 -11.88 -9.73
N LEU A 60 2.54 -11.18 -9.39
CA LEU A 60 2.47 -9.97 -8.57
C LEU A 60 1.89 -8.77 -9.33
N ASP A 61 1.90 -8.79 -10.67
CA ASP A 61 1.27 -7.78 -11.52
C ASP A 61 -0.26 -7.78 -11.39
N GLU A 62 -0.84 -8.90 -10.99
CA GLU A 62 -2.28 -9.01 -10.76
C GLU A 62 -2.74 -8.32 -9.47
N LEU A 63 -1.82 -7.95 -8.55
CA LEU A 63 -2.15 -7.49 -7.20
C LEU A 63 -2.94 -6.18 -7.14
N ASP A 64 -2.82 -5.29 -8.12
CA ASP A 64 -3.56 -4.02 -8.15
C ASP A 64 -4.87 -4.11 -8.93
N ARG A 65 -5.22 -5.29 -9.45
CA ARG A 65 -6.52 -5.50 -10.09
C ARG A 65 -7.62 -5.41 -9.03
N PRO A 66 -8.69 -4.61 -9.26
CA PRO A 66 -9.76 -4.43 -8.27
C PRO A 66 -10.39 -5.74 -7.80
N THR A 67 -10.51 -6.74 -8.68
CA THR A 67 -11.04 -8.08 -8.34
C THR A 67 -10.12 -8.84 -7.37
N VAL A 68 -8.80 -8.83 -7.63
CA VAL A 68 -7.81 -9.50 -6.77
C VAL A 68 -7.73 -8.80 -5.41
N VAL A 69 -7.70 -7.47 -5.40
CA VAL A 69 -7.77 -6.67 -4.16
C VAL A 69 -9.02 -7.03 -3.35
N ALA A 70 -10.20 -7.08 -3.98
CA ALA A 70 -11.44 -7.43 -3.30
C ALA A 70 -11.38 -8.83 -2.67
N VAL A 71 -10.87 -9.83 -3.41
CA VAL A 71 -10.71 -11.21 -2.91
C VAL A 71 -9.76 -11.24 -1.69
N ILE A 72 -8.61 -10.55 -1.76
CA ILE A 72 -7.66 -10.48 -0.64
C ILE A 72 -8.32 -9.83 0.57
N LEU A 73 -9.04 -8.73 0.39
CA LEU A 73 -9.75 -8.05 1.48
C LEU A 73 -10.83 -8.94 2.10
N VAL A 74 -11.57 -9.72 1.30
CA VAL A 74 -12.54 -10.70 1.82
C VAL A 74 -11.85 -11.78 2.65
N ILE A 75 -10.74 -12.36 2.16
CA ILE A 75 -9.97 -13.37 2.91
C ILE A 75 -9.47 -12.79 4.24
N VAL A 76 -8.88 -11.59 4.21
CA VAL A 76 -8.41 -10.90 5.43
C VAL A 76 -9.57 -10.61 6.38
N PHE A 77 -10.73 -10.19 5.87
CA PHE A 77 -11.92 -9.97 6.68
C PHE A 77 -12.34 -11.27 7.38
N VAL A 78 -12.48 -12.37 6.64
CA VAL A 78 -12.91 -13.67 7.19
C VAL A 78 -11.93 -14.14 8.27
N ILE A 79 -10.63 -14.11 8.01
CA ILE A 79 -9.61 -14.51 8.99
C ILE A 79 -9.70 -13.64 10.25
N LEU A 80 -9.72 -12.31 10.10
CA LEU A 80 -9.78 -11.40 11.25
C LEU A 80 -11.13 -11.43 11.96
N PHE A 81 -12.22 -11.78 11.27
CA PHE A 81 -13.54 -11.93 11.87
C PHE A 81 -13.50 -12.99 12.97
N PHE A 82 -12.93 -14.16 12.67
CA PHE A 82 -12.80 -15.25 13.63
C PHE A 82 -11.72 -14.97 14.70
N VAL A 83 -10.57 -14.42 14.31
CA VAL A 83 -9.44 -14.24 15.24
C VAL A 83 -9.60 -12.99 16.13
N ARG A 84 -10.08 -11.87 15.59
CA ARG A 84 -10.09 -10.55 16.26
C ARG A 84 -11.49 -9.97 16.46
N GLY A 85 -12.51 -10.55 15.83
CA GLY A 85 -13.88 -10.06 15.86
C GLY A 85 -14.18 -9.10 14.72
N TRP A 86 -15.46 -9.08 14.32
CA TRP A 86 -15.95 -8.37 13.13
C TRP A 86 -15.60 -6.88 13.07
N ARG A 87 -15.53 -6.18 14.22
CA ARG A 87 -15.25 -4.73 14.26
C ARG A 87 -13.82 -4.41 13.82
N LEU A 88 -12.83 -5.15 14.33
CA LEU A 88 -11.43 -4.99 13.90
C LEU A 88 -11.22 -5.51 12.49
N ALA A 89 -11.89 -6.60 12.12
CA ALA A 89 -11.86 -7.12 10.76
C ALA A 89 -12.33 -6.06 9.75
N LEU A 90 -13.53 -5.49 9.99
CA LEU A 90 -14.12 -4.44 9.17
C LEU A 90 -13.22 -3.20 9.11
N GLY A 91 -12.75 -2.72 10.26
CA GLY A 91 -11.82 -1.58 10.32
C GLY A 91 -10.56 -1.81 9.49
N THR A 92 -9.93 -2.99 9.64
CA THR A 92 -8.69 -3.33 8.92
C THR A 92 -8.88 -3.33 7.41
N VAL A 93 -9.95 -3.95 6.90
CA VAL A 93 -10.18 -4.03 5.45
C VAL A 93 -10.61 -2.70 4.84
N LEU A 94 -11.42 -1.91 5.57
CA LEU A 94 -11.81 -0.58 5.11
C LEU A 94 -10.62 0.37 5.02
N VAL A 95 -9.75 0.42 6.05
CA VAL A 95 -8.58 1.32 6.01
C VAL A 95 -7.56 0.86 4.97
N THR A 96 -7.46 -0.44 4.71
CA THR A 96 -6.59 -0.98 3.64
C THR A 96 -7.11 -0.56 2.26
N GLY A 97 -8.39 -0.79 1.98
CA GLY A 97 -8.99 -0.44 0.69
C GLY A 97 -9.00 1.07 0.44
N LEU A 98 -9.42 1.87 1.43
CA LEU A 98 -9.40 3.34 1.32
C LEU A 98 -7.98 3.88 1.23
N GLY A 99 -7.04 3.30 1.97
CA GLY A 99 -5.62 3.62 1.87
C GLY A 99 -5.06 3.34 0.46
N TRP A 100 -5.43 2.21 -0.15
CA TRP A 100 -5.08 1.91 -1.53
C TRP A 100 -5.65 2.92 -2.53
N LEU A 101 -6.93 3.31 -2.38
CA LEU A 101 -7.58 4.27 -3.28
C LEU A 101 -6.93 5.66 -3.28
N THR A 102 -6.16 6.03 -2.26
CA THR A 102 -5.36 7.27 -2.28
C THR A 102 -4.38 7.32 -3.44
N THR A 103 -3.98 6.16 -3.98
CA THR A 103 -3.13 6.09 -5.17
C THR A 103 -3.74 6.82 -6.36
N LEU A 104 -5.08 6.84 -6.49
CA LEU A 104 -5.77 7.50 -7.59
C LEU A 104 -5.58 9.02 -7.53
N VAL A 105 -5.66 9.59 -6.32
CA VAL A 105 -5.47 11.03 -6.10
C VAL A 105 -4.02 11.43 -6.36
N VAL A 106 -3.06 10.71 -5.77
CA VAL A 106 -1.64 11.06 -5.97
C VAL A 106 -1.25 10.89 -7.44
N LYS A 107 -1.75 9.84 -8.09
CA LYS A 107 -1.44 9.54 -9.49
C LYS A 107 -1.96 10.61 -10.44
N THR A 108 -3.20 11.08 -10.27
CA THR A 108 -3.76 12.15 -11.10
C THR A 108 -3.09 13.50 -10.86
N VAL A 109 -2.71 13.80 -9.62
CA VAL A 109 -2.07 15.08 -9.26
C VAL A 109 -0.61 15.14 -9.73
N VAL A 110 0.19 14.10 -9.50
CA VAL A 110 1.60 14.08 -9.93
C VAL A 110 1.69 13.91 -11.44
N ALA A 111 0.87 13.03 -12.02
CA ALA A 111 0.81 12.76 -13.45
C ALA A 111 2.21 12.54 -14.08
N GLN A 112 2.99 11.62 -13.49
CA GLN A 112 4.30 11.24 -14.01
C GLN A 112 4.14 10.20 -15.13
N PRO A 113 4.78 10.37 -16.29
CA PRO A 113 4.79 9.36 -17.36
C PRO A 113 5.56 8.10 -16.94
N ARG A 114 5.23 6.94 -17.51
CA ARG A 114 5.93 5.66 -17.29
C ARG A 114 7.36 5.66 -17.86
N PRO A 115 8.24 4.74 -17.43
CA PRO A 115 9.48 4.45 -18.13
C PRO A 115 9.23 4.09 -19.60
N THR A 116 10.15 4.51 -20.48
CA THR A 116 10.09 4.13 -21.89
C THR A 116 10.55 2.68 -22.05
N THR A 117 9.84 1.90 -22.86
CA THR A 117 10.19 0.50 -23.15
C THR A 117 11.43 0.35 -24.05
N ALA A 118 11.90 1.44 -24.67
CA ALA A 118 13.02 1.43 -25.63
C ALA A 118 14.36 0.95 -25.06
N GLY A 119 14.56 1.04 -23.74
CA GLY A 119 15.76 0.57 -23.05
C GLY A 119 15.62 -0.80 -22.37
N LEU A 120 14.44 -1.43 -22.43
CA LEU A 120 14.20 -2.72 -21.81
C LEU A 120 14.64 -3.86 -22.73
N THR A 121 15.41 -4.80 -22.18
CA THR A 121 15.88 -5.98 -22.90
C THR A 121 14.87 -7.12 -22.90
N HIS A 122 13.89 -7.09 -21.98
CA HIS A 122 12.89 -8.13 -21.79
C HIS A 122 11.50 -7.52 -21.58
N LEU A 123 10.66 -7.49 -22.62
CA LEU A 123 9.34 -6.88 -22.58
C LEU A 123 8.28 -7.87 -22.09
N LEU A 124 7.90 -7.72 -20.81
CA LEU A 124 6.82 -8.50 -20.20
C LEU A 124 5.44 -7.82 -20.29
N HIS A 125 5.41 -6.52 -20.56
CA HIS A 125 4.18 -5.72 -20.59
C HIS A 125 4.24 -4.68 -21.72
N VAL A 126 3.23 -4.66 -22.60
CA VAL A 126 3.30 -3.92 -23.88
C VAL A 126 2.49 -2.61 -23.87
N ASN A 127 1.79 -2.26 -22.79
CA ASN A 127 0.83 -1.15 -22.83
C ASN A 127 0.98 -0.13 -21.68
N PRO A 128 1.86 0.89 -21.82
CA PRO A 128 2.14 1.86 -20.77
C PRO A 128 1.26 3.12 -20.87
N ALA A 129 0.05 3.06 -21.43
CA ALA A 129 -0.86 4.22 -21.55
C ALA A 129 -1.48 4.68 -20.21
N THR A 130 -0.75 4.56 -19.11
CA THR A 130 -1.17 4.96 -17.76
C THR A 130 -0.07 5.76 -17.06
N LEU A 131 -0.44 6.52 -16.04
CA LEU A 131 0.51 7.27 -15.21
C LEU A 131 1.34 6.33 -14.33
N SER A 132 2.59 6.69 -14.04
CA SER A 132 3.56 5.85 -13.33
C SER A 132 3.48 6.01 -11.82
N TYR A 133 3.62 7.25 -11.33
CA TYR A 133 3.77 7.52 -9.91
C TYR A 133 2.42 7.69 -9.20
N PRO A 134 2.26 7.20 -7.95
CA PRO A 134 3.05 6.14 -7.33
C PRO A 134 2.60 4.77 -7.88
N SER A 135 3.38 3.72 -7.59
CA SER A 135 3.02 2.35 -7.98
C SER A 135 1.83 1.81 -7.20
N GLY A 136 0.72 1.52 -7.88
CA GLY A 136 -0.53 1.03 -7.27
C GLY A 136 -0.38 -0.30 -6.53
N HIS A 137 0.39 -1.24 -7.10
CA HIS A 137 0.73 -2.52 -6.46
C HIS A 137 1.43 -2.32 -5.12
N VAL A 138 2.41 -1.40 -5.09
CA VAL A 138 3.19 -1.13 -3.87
C VAL A 138 2.34 -0.38 -2.85
N VAL A 139 1.49 0.57 -3.28
CA VAL A 139 0.52 1.22 -2.38
C VAL A 139 -0.38 0.18 -1.71
N PHE A 140 -0.95 -0.76 -2.48
CA PHE A 140 -1.80 -1.81 -1.92
C PHE A 140 -1.04 -2.71 -0.93
N ALA A 141 0.13 -3.21 -1.33
CA ALA A 141 0.95 -4.08 -0.47
C ALA A 141 1.34 -3.40 0.84
N ALA A 142 1.81 -2.14 0.77
CA ALA A 142 2.18 -1.35 1.94
C ALA A 142 0.97 -1.03 2.82
N ALA A 143 -0.19 -0.71 2.22
CA ALA A 143 -1.43 -0.48 2.96
C ALA A 143 -1.86 -1.75 3.72
N LEU A 144 -1.90 -2.90 3.05
CA LEU A 144 -2.28 -4.17 3.65
C LEU A 144 -1.38 -4.53 4.83
N VAL A 145 -0.05 -4.49 4.62
CA VAL A 145 0.91 -4.82 5.68
C VAL A 145 0.79 -3.83 6.84
N THR A 146 0.66 -2.54 6.58
CA THR A 146 0.51 -1.52 7.63
C THR A 146 -0.73 -1.78 8.49
N ALA A 147 -1.87 -2.05 7.86
CA ALA A 147 -3.13 -2.33 8.56
C ALA A 147 -3.04 -3.63 9.38
N LEU A 148 -2.40 -4.68 8.84
CA LEU A 148 -2.14 -5.93 9.57
C LEU A 148 -1.20 -5.72 10.77
N VAL A 149 -0.17 -4.89 10.64
CA VAL A 149 0.71 -4.54 11.78
C VAL A 149 -0.06 -3.80 12.87
N MET A 150 -0.97 -2.89 12.50
CA MET A 150 -1.81 -2.14 13.44
C MET A 150 -2.79 -3.05 14.18
N VAL A 151 -3.46 -3.97 13.47
CA VAL A 151 -4.39 -4.89 14.12
C VAL A 151 -3.64 -5.89 14.99
N CYS A 152 -2.45 -6.35 14.62
CA CYS A 152 -1.64 -7.31 15.38
C CYS A 152 -0.92 -6.75 16.61
N ARG A 153 -1.15 -5.49 17.00
CA ARG A 153 -0.47 -4.94 18.19
C ARG A 153 -0.81 -5.72 19.46
N GLY A 154 0.23 -6.02 20.24
CA GLY A 154 0.11 -6.78 21.49
C GLY A 154 0.05 -8.30 21.30
N THR A 155 0.18 -8.82 20.07
CA THR A 155 0.23 -10.25 19.79
C THR A 155 1.62 -10.69 19.36
N LEU A 156 2.02 -11.93 19.68
CA LEU A 156 3.29 -12.52 19.23
C LEU A 156 3.43 -12.52 17.70
N SER A 157 2.31 -12.62 16.98
CA SER A 157 2.27 -12.56 15.52
C SER A 157 2.72 -11.23 14.92
N ARG A 158 2.82 -10.14 15.70
CA ARG A 158 3.17 -8.81 15.16
C ARG A 158 4.55 -8.82 14.50
N THR A 159 5.54 -9.41 15.15
CA THR A 159 6.91 -9.45 14.62
C THR A 159 6.95 -10.24 13.31
N ILE A 160 6.21 -11.35 13.23
CA ILE A 160 6.07 -12.15 12.01
C ILE A 160 5.44 -11.31 10.90
N VAL A 161 4.33 -10.60 11.18
CA VAL A 161 3.69 -9.72 10.18
C VAL A 161 4.62 -8.61 9.71
N ILE A 162 5.42 -8.02 10.60
CA ILE A 162 6.40 -6.99 10.23
C ILE A 162 7.45 -7.58 9.29
N VAL A 163 8.08 -8.70 9.67
CA VAL A 163 9.18 -9.29 8.89
C VAL A 163 8.67 -9.83 7.55
N VAL A 164 7.66 -10.70 7.57
CA VAL A 164 7.08 -11.28 6.35
C VAL A 164 6.44 -10.21 5.48
N GLY A 165 5.75 -9.25 6.09
CA GLY A 165 5.15 -8.13 5.37
C GLY A 165 6.17 -7.21 4.72
N ALA A 166 7.29 -6.92 5.38
CA ALA A 166 8.38 -6.14 4.79
C ALA A 166 9.01 -6.87 3.60
N LEU A 167 9.23 -8.19 3.72
CA LEU A 167 9.72 -9.02 2.62
C LEU A 167 8.73 -9.05 1.45
N PHE A 168 7.43 -9.17 1.74
CA PHE A 168 6.39 -9.11 0.72
C PHE A 168 6.38 -7.77 -0.01
N VAL A 169 6.42 -6.64 0.71
CA VAL A 169 6.49 -5.30 0.10
C VAL A 169 7.75 -5.17 -0.76
N ALA A 170 8.92 -5.60 -0.26
CA ALA A 170 10.17 -5.58 -1.02
C ALA A 170 10.09 -6.42 -2.30
N LEU A 171 9.45 -7.60 -2.25
CA LEU A 171 9.24 -8.46 -3.41
C LEU A 171 8.30 -7.80 -4.43
N VAL A 172 7.24 -7.14 -3.98
CA VAL A 172 6.34 -6.38 -4.87
C VAL A 172 7.10 -5.22 -5.51
N MET A 173 7.87 -4.44 -4.74
CA MET A 173 8.72 -3.36 -5.26
C MET A 173 9.66 -3.88 -6.35
N TRP A 174 10.41 -4.96 -6.06
CA TRP A 174 11.29 -5.61 -7.02
C TRP A 174 10.56 -6.00 -8.30
N SER A 175 9.38 -6.63 -8.20
CA SER A 175 8.62 -7.07 -9.38
C SER A 175 8.26 -5.90 -10.31
N ARG A 176 8.03 -4.70 -9.76
CA ARG A 176 7.67 -3.51 -10.55
C ARG A 176 8.84 -2.98 -11.35
N LEU A 177 10.04 -3.01 -10.76
CA LEU A 177 11.29 -2.63 -11.44
C LEU A 177 11.68 -3.71 -12.46
N TYR A 178 11.51 -4.98 -12.11
CA TYR A 178 11.79 -6.12 -12.99
C TYR A 178 10.93 -6.12 -14.26
N VAL A 179 9.62 -5.84 -14.15
CA VAL A 179 8.73 -5.68 -15.30
C VAL A 179 9.06 -4.42 -16.10
N GLY A 180 9.78 -3.45 -15.52
CA GLY A 180 10.23 -2.24 -16.19
C GLY A 180 9.15 -1.18 -16.39
N VAL A 181 8.06 -1.23 -15.60
CA VAL A 181 6.90 -0.33 -15.74
C VAL A 181 6.87 0.78 -14.70
N HIS A 182 7.83 0.83 -13.78
CA HIS A 182 7.92 1.81 -12.72
C HIS A 182 9.36 2.17 -12.43
N TYR A 183 9.57 3.43 -12.05
CA TYR A 183 10.85 3.92 -11.55
C TYR A 183 11.07 3.54 -10.08
N GLY A 184 12.34 3.56 -9.65
CA GLY A 184 12.70 3.40 -8.24
C GLY A 184 11.95 4.36 -7.29
N THR A 185 11.69 5.59 -7.73
CA THR A 185 10.89 6.56 -6.96
C THR A 185 9.42 6.17 -6.83
N ASP A 186 8.85 5.52 -7.85
CA ASP A 186 7.43 5.15 -7.86
C ASP A 186 7.11 4.09 -6.82
N VAL A 187 8.06 3.16 -6.62
CA VAL A 187 7.92 2.10 -5.61
C VAL A 187 8.15 2.64 -4.20
N VAL A 188 9.12 3.54 -3.99
CA VAL A 188 9.32 4.22 -2.70
C VAL A 188 8.11 5.10 -2.36
N GLY A 189 7.64 5.90 -3.32
CA GLY A 189 6.42 6.70 -3.18
C GLY A 189 5.19 5.86 -2.91
N GLY A 190 5.11 4.65 -3.49
CA GLY A 190 4.06 3.68 -3.20
C GLY A 190 4.02 3.26 -1.73
N VAL A 191 5.18 2.98 -1.13
CA VAL A 191 5.27 2.63 0.29
C VAL A 191 4.82 3.81 1.16
N LEU A 192 5.34 5.02 0.89
CA LEU A 192 4.97 6.22 1.63
C LEU A 192 3.46 6.49 1.58
N ASN A 193 2.88 6.42 0.38
CA ASN A 193 1.46 6.65 0.16
C ASN A 193 0.58 5.59 0.85
N GLY A 194 0.94 4.30 0.73
CA GLY A 194 0.19 3.21 1.37
C GLY A 194 0.14 3.34 2.89
N VAL A 195 1.29 3.68 3.51
CA VAL A 195 1.37 3.95 4.96
C VAL A 195 0.57 5.20 5.33
N ALA A 196 0.70 6.29 4.57
CA ALA A 196 -0.01 7.55 4.81
C ALA A 196 -1.54 7.37 4.76
N GLY A 197 -2.03 6.70 3.73
CA GLY A 197 -3.44 6.41 3.51
C GLY A 197 -4.03 5.56 4.65
N VAL A 198 -3.37 4.47 5.02
CA VAL A 198 -3.83 3.64 6.14
C VAL A 198 -3.84 4.42 7.45
N LEU A 199 -2.80 5.23 7.71
CA LEU A 199 -2.74 6.02 8.93
C LEU A 199 -3.88 7.06 9.00
N LEU A 200 -4.17 7.74 7.88
CA LEU A 200 -5.30 8.66 7.76
C LEU A 200 -6.61 7.96 8.09
N PHE A 201 -6.92 6.88 7.37
CA PHE A 201 -8.21 6.21 7.50
C PHE A 201 -8.33 5.42 8.80
N ALA A 202 -7.25 4.94 9.40
CA ALA A 202 -7.27 4.35 10.74
C ALA A 202 -7.53 5.40 11.83
N GLY A 203 -6.98 6.61 11.69
CA GLY A 203 -7.33 7.76 12.50
C GLY A 203 -8.83 8.07 12.45
N LEU A 204 -9.37 8.23 11.25
CA LEU A 204 -10.79 8.48 11.01
C LEU A 204 -11.69 7.34 11.51
N TRP A 205 -11.34 6.08 11.21
CA TRP A 205 -12.01 4.90 11.72
C TRP A 205 -12.09 4.93 13.25
N ASN A 206 -10.99 5.21 13.94
CA ASN A 206 -10.97 5.26 15.39
C ASN A 206 -11.83 6.39 15.96
N LEU A 207 -11.99 7.53 15.26
CA LEU A 207 -12.92 8.59 15.65
C LEU A 207 -14.39 8.12 15.54
N VAL A 208 -14.74 7.46 14.44
CA VAL A 208 -16.09 6.91 14.21
C VAL A 208 -16.40 5.77 15.16
N ALA A 209 -15.50 4.78 15.26
CA ALA A 209 -15.65 3.60 16.10
C ALA A 209 -15.84 3.95 17.58
N ARG A 210 -15.19 5.02 18.08
CA ARG A 210 -15.43 5.52 19.44
C ARG A 210 -16.87 5.99 19.62
N ARG A 211 -17.41 6.78 18.69
CA ARG A 211 -18.77 7.29 18.78
C ARG A 211 -19.81 6.17 18.68
N VAL A 212 -19.64 5.27 17.73
CA VAL A 212 -20.61 4.22 17.41
C VAL A 212 -20.58 3.06 18.40
N PHE A 213 -19.38 2.56 18.75
CA PHE A 213 -19.25 1.31 19.52
C PHE A 213 -18.92 1.51 21.01
N THR A 214 -18.48 2.70 21.42
CA THR A 214 -18.16 2.98 22.84
C THR A 214 -19.02 4.09 23.46
N GLY A 215 -19.62 4.97 22.65
CA GLY A 215 -20.44 6.09 23.13
C GLY A 215 -21.82 5.74 23.70
N GLY A 216 -22.33 4.53 23.43
CA GLY A 216 -23.66 4.10 23.88
C GLY A 216 -23.80 3.90 25.39
N GLY A 217 -22.70 3.69 26.12
CA GLY A 217 -22.76 3.44 27.57
C GLY A 217 -23.12 4.65 28.43
N ARG A 218 -23.00 5.88 27.90
CA ARG A 218 -23.35 7.10 28.66
C ARG A 218 -24.82 7.50 28.56
N ARG A 219 -25.58 6.97 27.60
CA ARG A 219 -27.01 7.27 27.43
C ARG A 219 -27.94 6.36 28.23
N ALA A 220 -27.42 5.31 28.86
CA ALA A 220 -28.18 4.40 29.73
C ALA A 220 -28.01 4.70 31.23
N ALA A 221 -27.30 5.78 31.58
CA ALA A 221 -26.98 6.17 32.95
C ALA A 221 -27.43 7.61 33.29
N ALA A 222 -28.28 8.20 32.45
CA ALA A 222 -28.98 9.47 32.67
C ALA A 222 -30.48 9.23 32.45
#